data_AF-E3GFA2-F1
#
_entry.id   AF-E3GFA2-F1
#
_cell.length_a   1.000
_cell.length_b   1.000
_cell.length_c   1.000
_cell.angle_alpha   90.00
_cell.angle_beta   90.00
_cell.angle_gamma   90.00
#
_symmetry.space_group_name_H-M   'P 1'
#
loop_
_entity.id
_entity.type
_entity.pdbx_description
1 polymer ?
#
loop_
_entity_poly.entity_id
_entity_poly.type
_entity_poly.pdbx_seq_one_letter_code
_entity_poly.pdbx_strand_id
1 'polypeptide(L)'
;MVVDALGGVEINIPNESVLHWTNQYIMDDNDKVGKSDPFLTQTGVQTVTGIQALSFCRERYSDNDYMRTKRQREVFEQIAQKLFNSDIFTDLNLLGRVYPYVQTSLPLKDMTGYAKTFMSLDNKTFDGYRVPLDDYSYGDMIDGVWYLVPDTLADNAIVLHKILYGNDSDYTPSDDLMKISDTIAGQTGGKTGITIDTSAPFESYLKDSANENVVVPVEDAP
;
A
#
# COMPACT_ATOMS: atom_id res chain seq x y z
N MET A 1 1.97 18.27 -4.32
CA MET A 1 1.10 19.02 -3.40
C MET A 1 1.26 18.59 -1.93
N VAL A 2 1.28 17.31 -1.56
CA VAL A 2 1.72 16.88 -0.21
C VAL A 2 3.25 16.68 -0.18
N VAL A 3 3.75 15.85 -1.09
CA VAL A 3 5.18 15.55 -1.28
C VAL A 3 6.01 16.84 -1.42
N ASP A 4 5.58 17.77 -2.27
CA ASP A 4 6.27 19.07 -2.42
C ASP A 4 6.33 19.86 -1.11
N ALA A 5 5.29 19.80 -0.28
CA ALA A 5 5.23 20.51 0.99
C ALA A 5 6.15 19.88 2.05
N LEU A 6 6.52 18.61 1.88
CA LEU A 6 7.50 17.86 2.68
C LEU A 6 8.93 17.94 2.11
N GLY A 7 9.15 18.77 1.09
CA GLY A 7 10.45 18.88 0.42
C GLY A 7 10.82 17.64 -0.40
N GLY A 8 9.84 16.96 -0.98
CA GLY A 8 10.01 15.71 -1.74
C GLY A 8 9.87 14.46 -0.88
N VAL A 9 10.05 13.29 -1.47
CA VAL A 9 10.16 11.99 -0.78
C VAL A 9 11.24 11.16 -1.42
N GLU A 10 11.88 10.27 -0.67
CA GLU A 10 12.85 9.33 -1.23
C GLU A 10 12.12 8.13 -1.83
N ILE A 11 12.48 7.72 -3.06
CA ILE A 11 11.99 6.49 -3.68
C ILE A 11 13.13 5.77 -4.39
N ASN A 12 12.99 4.46 -4.57
CA ASN A 12 13.91 3.64 -5.34
C ASN A 12 13.34 3.35 -6.74
N ILE A 13 14.04 3.78 -7.79
CA ILE A 13 13.74 3.40 -9.18
C ILE A 13 14.52 2.12 -9.50
N PRO A 14 13.90 0.92 -9.53
CA PRO A 14 14.65 -0.33 -9.49
C PRO A 14 15.34 -0.68 -10.82
N ASN A 15 14.83 -0.20 -11.95
CA ASN A 15 15.35 -0.52 -13.28
C ASN A 15 14.96 0.53 -14.33
N GLU A 16 15.59 0.43 -15.51
CA GLU A 16 15.39 1.34 -16.64
C GLU A 16 13.95 1.35 -17.19
N SER A 17 13.22 0.23 -17.08
CA SER A 17 11.82 0.16 -17.52
C SER A 17 10.94 1.05 -16.65
N VAL A 18 11.08 0.94 -15.33
CA VAL A 18 10.37 1.81 -14.37
C VAL A 18 10.77 3.27 -14.57
N LEU A 19 12.06 3.54 -14.79
CA LEU A 19 12.56 4.89 -15.08
C LEU A 19 11.88 5.49 -16.31
N HIS A 20 11.90 4.76 -17.43
CA HIS A 20 11.32 5.17 -18.69
C HIS A 20 9.83 5.49 -18.57
N TRP A 21 9.04 4.56 -18.02
CA TRP A 21 7.60 4.75 -17.88
C TRP A 21 7.24 5.83 -16.87
N THR A 22 7.98 5.95 -15.77
CA THR A 22 7.81 7.07 -14.83
C THR A 22 8.00 8.40 -15.56
N ASN A 23 9.01 8.54 -16.43
CA ASN A 23 9.22 9.76 -17.21
C ASN A 23 8.11 10.04 -18.23
N GLN A 24 7.51 9.02 -18.85
CA GLN A 24 6.34 9.21 -19.71
C GLN A 24 5.15 9.77 -18.92
N TYR A 25 4.93 9.29 -17.70
CA TYR A 25 3.89 9.80 -16.82
C TYR A 25 4.21 11.20 -16.27
N ILE A 26 5.49 11.54 -16.02
CA ILE A 26 5.89 12.90 -15.63
C ILE A 26 5.51 13.90 -16.72
N MET A 27 5.73 13.55 -17.98
CA MET A 27 5.34 14.39 -19.12
C MET A 27 3.82 14.63 -19.15
N ASP A 28 3.04 13.56 -19.06
CA ASP A 28 1.56 13.60 -19.06
C ASP A 28 1.00 14.39 -17.86
N ASP A 29 1.57 14.19 -16.67
CA ASP A 29 1.12 14.83 -15.44
C ASP A 29 1.46 16.31 -15.41
N ASN A 30 2.65 16.67 -15.88
CA ASN A 30 3.04 18.06 -16.06
C ASN A 30 2.08 18.81 -17.00
N ASP A 31 1.73 18.23 -18.15
CA ASP A 31 0.80 18.83 -19.11
C ASP A 31 -0.58 19.06 -18.47
N LYS A 32 -1.12 18.03 -17.80
CA LYS A 32 -2.45 18.09 -17.16
C LYS A 32 -2.58 19.13 -16.06
N VAL A 33 -1.51 19.39 -15.31
CA VAL A 33 -1.53 20.31 -14.17
C VAL A 33 -0.77 21.63 -14.42
N GLY A 34 -0.32 21.86 -15.65
CA GLY A 34 0.42 23.07 -16.03
C GLY A 34 1.74 23.24 -15.30
N LYS A 35 2.45 22.14 -15.04
CA LYS A 35 3.77 22.09 -14.38
C LYS A 35 4.88 21.69 -15.35
N SER A 36 6.12 21.71 -14.87
CA SER A 36 7.31 21.38 -15.67
C SER A 36 8.39 20.73 -14.80
N ASP A 37 7.99 19.81 -13.92
CA ASP A 37 8.90 19.02 -13.11
C ASP A 37 9.85 18.21 -14.02
N PRO A 38 11.16 18.12 -13.69
CA PRO A 38 12.13 17.47 -14.55
C PRO A 38 11.95 15.95 -14.60
N PHE A 39 12.47 15.34 -15.66
CA PHE A 39 12.59 13.89 -15.75
C PHE A 39 13.65 13.35 -14.79
N LEU A 40 13.44 12.11 -14.36
CA LEU A 40 14.42 11.33 -13.61
C LEU A 40 15.53 10.87 -14.57
N THR A 41 16.78 10.95 -14.12
CA THR A 41 17.95 10.70 -14.99
C THR A 41 18.62 9.36 -14.75
N GLN A 42 18.29 8.67 -13.66
CA GLN A 42 18.96 7.43 -13.25
C GLN A 42 18.05 6.54 -12.42
N THR A 43 18.38 5.25 -12.41
CA THR A 43 17.86 4.26 -11.46
C THR A 43 18.46 4.48 -10.07
N GLY A 44 17.89 3.80 -9.07
CA GLY A 44 18.32 3.85 -7.68
C GLY A 44 17.51 4.83 -6.83
N VAL A 45 17.99 4.99 -5.61
CA VAL A 45 17.36 5.81 -4.56
C VAL A 45 17.58 7.30 -4.85
N GLN A 46 16.50 8.07 -4.87
CA GLN A 46 16.55 9.52 -5.09
C GLN A 46 15.37 10.24 -4.45
N THR A 47 15.58 11.52 -4.10
CA THR A 47 14.49 12.39 -3.64
C THR A 47 13.74 12.95 -4.84
N VAL A 48 12.42 12.74 -4.86
CA VAL A 48 11.55 13.12 -5.96
C VAL A 48 10.52 14.18 -5.55
N THR A 49 10.09 14.97 -6.53
CA THR A 49 9.02 15.96 -6.36
C THR A 49 7.64 15.30 -6.34
N GLY A 50 6.59 16.09 -6.09
CA GLY A 50 5.22 15.60 -6.09
C GLY A 50 4.73 15.07 -7.43
N ILE A 51 5.17 15.64 -8.56
CA ILE A 51 4.81 15.12 -9.88
C ILE A 51 5.55 13.82 -10.17
N GLN A 52 6.84 13.76 -9.84
CA GLN A 52 7.64 12.56 -10.00
C GLN A 52 7.12 11.40 -9.14
N ALA A 53 6.79 11.66 -7.87
CA ALA A 53 6.16 10.67 -6.98
C ALA A 53 4.78 10.22 -7.48
N LEU A 54 3.94 11.16 -7.95
CA LEU A 54 2.64 10.83 -8.54
C LEU A 54 2.79 9.93 -9.76
N SER A 55 3.75 10.26 -10.64
CA SER A 55 4.03 9.50 -11.87
C SER A 55 4.53 8.10 -11.55
N PHE A 56 5.43 7.97 -10.58
CA PHE A 56 5.94 6.69 -10.09
C PHE A 56 4.83 5.79 -9.52
N CYS A 57 3.88 6.37 -8.78
CA CYS A 57 2.71 5.67 -8.26
C CYS A 57 1.69 5.25 -9.33
N ARG A 58 1.66 5.96 -10.47
CA ARG A 58 0.62 5.83 -11.50
C ARG A 58 0.98 4.93 -12.65
N GLU A 59 2.28 4.78 -12.94
CA GLU A 59 2.69 4.01 -14.10
C GLU A 59 2.23 2.54 -13.99
N ARG A 60 1.97 1.91 -15.14
CA ARG A 60 1.32 0.59 -15.23
C ARG A 60 1.97 -0.34 -16.26
N TYR A 61 3.08 0.07 -16.85
CA TYR A 61 3.62 -0.59 -18.04
C TYR A 61 4.97 -1.24 -17.80
N SER A 62 5.69 -0.88 -16.72
CA SER A 62 6.95 -1.55 -16.40
C SER A 62 6.77 -2.96 -15.83
N ASP A 63 5.62 -3.21 -15.19
CA ASP A 63 5.38 -4.42 -14.39
C ASP A 63 3.87 -4.72 -14.21
N ASN A 64 3.48 -5.23 -13.05
CA ASN A 64 2.14 -5.72 -12.72
C ASN A 64 1.49 -4.92 -11.58
N ASP A 65 0.20 -5.18 -11.31
CA ASP A 65 -0.59 -4.45 -10.33
C ASP A 65 -0.02 -4.52 -8.90
N TYR A 66 0.63 -5.64 -8.57
CA TYR A 66 1.31 -5.87 -7.31
C TYR A 66 2.44 -4.85 -7.12
N MET A 67 3.32 -4.73 -8.11
CA MET A 67 4.47 -3.82 -8.05
C MET A 67 4.02 -2.36 -8.09
N ARG A 68 2.91 -2.05 -8.78
CA ARG A 68 2.29 -0.72 -8.69
C ARG A 68 1.80 -0.41 -7.26
N THR A 69 1.12 -1.34 -6.62
CA THR A 69 0.67 -1.19 -5.23
C THR A 69 1.85 -1.06 -4.26
N LYS A 70 2.94 -1.82 -4.50
CA LYS A 70 4.18 -1.71 -3.72
C LYS A 70 4.77 -0.30 -3.78
N ARG A 71 4.85 0.29 -4.98
CA ARG A 71 5.37 1.66 -5.15
C ARG A 71 4.49 2.72 -4.50
N GLN A 72 3.17 2.55 -4.56
CA GLN A 72 2.24 3.43 -3.85
C GLN A 72 2.45 3.36 -2.33
N ARG A 73 2.65 2.15 -1.79
CA ARG A 73 3.01 1.95 -0.38
C ARG A 73 4.34 2.59 -0.03
N GLU A 74 5.37 2.41 -0.85
CA GLU A 74 6.68 3.03 -0.67
C GLU A 74 6.57 4.56 -0.56
N VAL A 75 5.86 5.21 -1.49
CA VAL A 75 5.64 6.67 -1.42
C VAL A 75 4.87 7.05 -0.15
N PHE A 76 3.85 6.29 0.23
CA PHE A 76 3.08 6.56 1.44
C PHE A 76 3.92 6.39 2.72
N GLU A 77 4.72 5.33 2.82
CA GLU A 77 5.61 5.05 3.93
C GLU A 77 6.65 6.18 4.08
N GLN A 78 7.17 6.69 2.97
CA GLN A 78 8.13 7.81 2.97
C GLN A 78 7.48 9.13 3.39
N ILE A 79 6.22 9.37 2.98
CA ILE A 79 5.42 10.49 3.50
C ILE A 79 5.23 10.34 5.02
N ALA A 80 4.81 9.16 5.47
CA ALA A 80 4.56 8.87 6.88
C ALA A 80 5.83 9.05 7.72
N GLN A 81 6.96 8.49 7.30
CA GLN A 81 8.25 8.65 7.98
C GLN A 81 8.68 10.12 8.08
N LYS A 82 8.47 10.92 7.03
CA LYS A 82 8.75 12.36 7.09
C LYS A 82 7.86 13.09 8.09
N LEU A 83 6.57 12.73 8.18
CA LEU A 83 5.64 13.29 9.16
C LEU A 83 6.02 12.88 10.59
N PHE A 84 6.39 11.61 10.80
CA PHE A 84 6.71 11.09 12.14
C PHE A 84 7.94 11.78 12.76
N ASN A 85 8.83 12.28 11.91
CA ASN A 85 10.05 12.99 12.29
C ASN A 85 9.93 14.53 12.18
N SER A 86 8.75 15.03 11.83
CA SER A 86 8.45 16.45 11.67
C SER A 86 7.94 17.06 12.99
N ASP A 87 8.09 18.37 13.15
CA ASP A 87 7.56 19.06 14.32
C ASP A 87 6.04 19.31 14.21
N ILE A 88 5.38 19.43 15.36
CA ILE A 88 3.92 19.56 15.45
C ILE A 88 3.33 20.74 14.69
N PHE A 89 4.07 21.85 14.55
CA PHE A 89 3.58 22.99 13.80
C PHE A 89 3.65 22.73 12.29
N THR A 90 4.69 22.05 11.83
CA THR A 90 4.83 21.63 10.43
C THR A 90 3.70 20.69 10.02
N ASP A 91 3.41 19.66 10.82
CA ASP A 91 2.33 18.68 10.53
C ASP A 91 0.94 19.32 10.52
N LEU A 92 0.64 20.19 11.48
CA LEU A 92 -0.66 20.88 11.54
C LEU A 92 -0.84 21.88 10.40
N ASN A 93 0.24 22.57 9.99
CA ASN A 93 0.21 23.45 8.83
C ASN A 93 -0.03 22.64 7.54
N LEU A 94 0.66 21.50 7.39
CA LEU A 94 0.42 20.60 6.27
C LEU A 94 -1.03 20.10 6.24
N LEU A 95 -1.58 19.67 7.38
CA LEU A 95 -2.98 19.24 7.47
C LEU A 95 -3.93 20.32 6.95
N GLY A 96 -3.75 21.57 7.38
CA GLY A 96 -4.54 22.70 6.89
C GLY A 96 -4.40 22.95 5.38
N ARG A 97 -3.21 22.73 4.81
CA ARG A 97 -2.96 22.87 3.36
C ARG A 97 -3.54 21.73 2.55
N VAL A 98 -3.60 20.52 3.10
CA VAL A 98 -4.03 19.31 2.40
C VAL A 98 -5.53 19.07 2.52
N TYR A 99 -6.14 19.48 3.64
CA TYR A 99 -7.57 19.27 3.92
C TYR A 99 -8.52 19.70 2.78
N PRO A 100 -8.33 20.86 2.09
CA PRO A 100 -9.19 21.24 0.96
C PRO A 100 -9.17 20.29 -0.23
N TYR A 101 -8.16 19.41 -0.30
CA TYR A 101 -7.95 18.45 -1.39
C TYR A 101 -8.30 17.01 -0.98
N VAL A 102 -8.83 16.80 0.23
CA VAL A 102 -9.22 15.49 0.76
C VAL A 102 -10.73 15.46 0.98
N GLN A 103 -11.40 14.50 0.35
CA GLN A 103 -12.80 14.22 0.62
C GLN A 103 -12.89 13.24 1.78
N THR A 104 -13.45 13.68 2.91
CA THR A 104 -13.59 12.87 4.13
C THR A 104 -14.84 13.26 4.91
N SER A 105 -15.39 12.31 5.68
CA SER A 105 -16.43 12.57 6.67
C SER A 105 -15.87 13.07 8.00
N LEU A 106 -14.54 13.00 8.20
CA LEU A 106 -13.87 13.45 9.41
C LEU A 106 -13.75 14.98 9.42
N PRO A 107 -14.30 15.67 10.42
CA PRO A 107 -14.07 17.09 10.62
C PRO A 107 -12.59 17.40 10.86
N LEU A 108 -12.13 18.56 10.39
CA LEU A 108 -10.75 19.03 10.62
C LEU A 108 -10.34 19.03 12.11
N LYS A 109 -11.30 19.28 13.02
CA LYS A 109 -11.07 19.23 14.47
C LYS A 109 -10.67 17.83 14.94
N ASP A 110 -11.34 16.79 14.43
CA ASP A 110 -11.08 15.41 14.83
C ASP A 110 -9.72 14.95 14.25
N MET A 111 -9.45 15.29 12.99
CA MET A 111 -8.14 15.05 12.36
C MET A 111 -7.00 15.74 13.13
N THR A 112 -7.22 16.98 13.60
CA THR A 112 -6.25 17.70 14.44
C THR A 112 -6.04 16.99 15.77
N GLY A 113 -7.10 16.46 16.38
CA GLY A 113 -7.02 15.65 17.59
C GLY A 113 -6.17 14.40 17.38
N TYR A 114 -6.46 13.63 16.31
CA TYR A 114 -5.71 12.44 15.95
C TYR A 114 -4.24 12.73 15.66
N ALA A 115 -3.95 13.80 14.91
CA ALA A 115 -2.57 14.22 14.65
C ALA A 115 -1.81 14.49 15.95
N LYS A 116 -2.40 15.25 16.89
CA LYS A 116 -1.77 15.52 18.20
C LYS A 116 -1.53 14.24 19.01
N THR A 117 -2.53 13.37 19.10
CA THR A 117 -2.41 12.08 19.79
C THR A 117 -1.29 11.25 19.18
N PHE A 118 -1.29 11.10 17.86
CA PHE A 118 -0.27 10.35 17.14
C PHE A 118 1.14 10.92 17.38
N MET A 119 1.30 12.25 17.29
CA MET A 119 2.60 12.90 17.53
C MET A 119 3.10 12.73 18.97
N SER A 120 2.20 12.58 19.94
CA SER A 120 2.56 12.35 21.34
C SER A 120 3.03 10.92 21.65
N LEU A 121 2.86 9.97 20.71
CA LEU A 121 3.33 8.60 20.91
C LEU A 121 4.85 8.51 20.83
N ASP A 122 5.46 7.76 21.75
CA ASP A 122 6.84 7.33 21.63
C ASP A 122 6.94 6.18 20.62
N ASN A 123 8.10 6.04 19.94
CA ASN A 123 8.38 4.93 19.02
C ASN A 123 7.32 4.72 17.93
N LYS A 124 7.06 5.75 17.13
CA LYS A 124 6.11 5.70 16.00
C LYS A 124 6.62 4.72 14.94
N THR A 125 5.94 3.59 14.80
CA THR A 125 6.17 2.62 13.73
C THR A 125 4.97 2.58 12.78
N PHE A 126 5.21 2.07 11.58
CA PHE A 126 4.17 1.80 10.60
C PHE A 126 4.25 0.34 10.21
N ASP A 127 3.25 -0.45 10.62
CA ASP A 127 3.15 -1.85 10.25
C ASP A 127 2.20 -1.99 9.05
N GLY A 128 2.69 -2.60 7.99
CA GLY A 128 1.97 -2.70 6.72
C GLY A 128 1.60 -4.14 6.39
N TYR A 129 0.34 -4.50 6.59
CA TYR A 129 -0.20 -5.82 6.22
C TYR A 129 -0.93 -5.76 4.87
N ARG A 130 -1.09 -6.91 4.20
CA ARG A 130 -1.87 -7.05 2.97
C ARG A 130 -2.94 -8.13 3.15
N VAL A 131 -4.11 -7.87 2.56
CA VAL A 131 -5.15 -8.88 2.32
C VAL A 131 -5.52 -8.86 0.82
N PRO A 132 -5.88 -10.01 0.22
CA PRO A 132 -5.73 -11.36 0.77
C PRO A 132 -4.26 -11.73 1.08
N LEU A 133 -4.05 -12.63 2.04
CA LEU A 133 -2.74 -13.13 2.42
C LEU A 133 -2.18 -14.04 1.31
N ASP A 134 -0.87 -14.03 1.14
CA ASP A 134 -0.20 -14.62 -0.03
C ASP A 134 -0.39 -16.13 -0.16
N ASP A 135 -0.38 -16.87 0.95
CA ASP A 135 -0.61 -18.32 0.95
C ASP A 135 -2.10 -18.68 1.04
N TYR A 136 -2.96 -17.68 1.20
CA TYR A 136 -4.42 -17.82 1.29
C TYR A 136 -5.10 -17.09 0.12
N SER A 137 -4.41 -16.98 -1.01
CA SER A 137 -4.91 -16.44 -2.26
C SER A 137 -4.16 -16.97 -3.47
N TYR A 138 -4.78 -16.83 -4.63
CA TYR A 138 -4.21 -17.20 -5.92
C TYR A 138 -4.71 -16.27 -7.02
N GLY A 139 -3.94 -16.15 -8.10
CA GLY A 139 -4.36 -15.40 -9.28
C GLY A 139 -5.25 -16.25 -10.17
N ASP A 140 -6.34 -15.67 -10.68
CA ASP A 140 -7.25 -16.33 -11.62
C ASP A 140 -7.77 -15.37 -12.70
N MET A 141 -8.13 -15.92 -13.87
CA MET A 141 -8.72 -15.19 -14.99
C MET A 141 -10.22 -15.47 -15.04
N ILE A 142 -11.04 -14.53 -14.58
CA ILE A 142 -12.49 -14.63 -14.57
C ILE A 142 -13.03 -13.73 -15.69
N ASP A 143 -13.73 -14.32 -16.66
CA ASP A 143 -14.27 -13.62 -17.84
C ASP A 143 -13.23 -12.76 -18.60
N GLY A 144 -11.99 -13.24 -18.67
CA GLY A 144 -10.89 -12.56 -19.37
C GLY A 144 -10.26 -11.41 -18.58
N VAL A 145 -10.60 -11.25 -17.29
CA VAL A 145 -10.02 -10.25 -16.39
C VAL A 145 -9.27 -10.97 -15.27
N TRP A 146 -8.07 -10.47 -14.95
CA TRP A 146 -7.25 -11.02 -13.87
C TRP A 146 -7.74 -10.55 -12.50
N TYR A 147 -7.89 -11.49 -11.56
CA TYR A 147 -8.23 -11.24 -10.16
C TYR A 147 -7.23 -11.92 -9.22
N LEU A 148 -6.98 -11.29 -8.08
CA LEU A 148 -6.40 -11.97 -6.92
C LEU A 148 -7.55 -12.49 -6.05
N VAL A 149 -7.73 -13.81 -6.05
CA VAL A 149 -8.86 -14.49 -5.42
C VAL A 149 -8.44 -15.04 -4.06
N PRO A 150 -9.16 -14.77 -2.96
CA PRO A 150 -8.89 -15.42 -1.68
C PRO A 150 -9.25 -16.91 -1.76
N ASP A 151 -8.38 -17.78 -1.22
CA ASP A 151 -8.64 -19.23 -1.16
C ASP A 151 -9.88 -19.51 -0.29
N THR A 152 -9.95 -18.85 0.86
CA THR A 152 -11.20 -18.59 1.57
C THR A 152 -11.25 -17.11 1.97
N LEU A 153 -12.41 -16.47 1.81
CA LEU A 153 -12.62 -15.12 2.32
C LEU A 153 -12.70 -15.13 3.86
N ALA A 154 -13.25 -16.20 4.44
CA ALA A 154 -13.40 -16.36 5.88
C ALA A 154 -12.06 -16.38 6.62
N ASP A 155 -11.07 -17.14 6.16
CA ASP A 155 -9.75 -17.21 6.81
C ASP A 155 -9.06 -15.84 6.77
N ASN A 156 -9.10 -15.16 5.61
CA ASN A 156 -8.55 -13.81 5.48
C ASN A 156 -9.21 -12.81 6.44
N ALA A 157 -10.53 -12.91 6.66
CA ALA A 157 -11.23 -12.06 7.61
C ALA A 157 -10.82 -12.35 9.07
N ILE A 158 -10.67 -13.62 9.44
CA ILE A 158 -10.21 -14.03 10.78
C ILE A 158 -8.82 -13.48 11.04
N VAL A 159 -7.89 -13.64 10.10
CA VAL A 159 -6.52 -13.13 10.27
C VAL A 159 -6.49 -11.61 10.29
N LEU A 160 -7.28 -10.92 9.45
CA LEU A 160 -7.39 -9.46 9.48
C LEU A 160 -7.89 -8.96 10.84
N HIS A 161 -8.86 -9.64 11.46
CA HIS A 161 -9.31 -9.29 12.80
C HIS A 161 -8.20 -9.45 13.85
N LYS A 162 -7.39 -10.50 13.77
CA LYS A 162 -6.23 -10.66 14.65
C LYS A 162 -5.15 -9.60 14.43
N ILE A 163 -4.93 -9.18 13.17
CA ILE A 163 -4.02 -8.08 12.84
C ILE A 163 -4.49 -6.77 13.48
N LEU A 164 -5.78 -6.47 13.42
CA LEU A 164 -6.34 -5.19 13.88
C LEU A 164 -6.55 -5.13 15.39
N TYR A 165 -6.94 -6.25 16.02
CA TYR A 165 -7.38 -6.30 17.42
C TYR A 165 -6.47 -7.15 18.32
N GLY A 166 -5.42 -7.74 17.76
CA GLY A 166 -4.48 -8.62 18.45
C GLY A 166 -4.87 -10.10 18.39
N ASN A 167 -3.93 -10.96 18.78
CA ASN A 167 -4.08 -12.42 18.73
C ASN A 167 -5.20 -12.96 19.64
N ASP A 168 -5.64 -12.18 20.63
CA ASP A 168 -6.75 -12.51 21.52
C ASP A 168 -8.13 -12.20 20.92
N SER A 169 -8.19 -11.73 19.66
CA SER A 169 -9.44 -11.49 18.94
C SER A 169 -10.29 -12.77 18.85
N ASP A 170 -11.51 -12.70 19.36
CA ASP A 170 -12.52 -13.77 19.36
C ASP A 170 -13.47 -13.71 18.14
N TYR A 171 -13.07 -12.96 17.11
CA TYR A 171 -13.87 -12.76 15.91
C TYR A 171 -14.31 -14.09 15.29
N THR A 172 -15.63 -14.22 15.13
CA THR A 172 -16.27 -15.31 14.42
C THR A 172 -16.93 -14.75 13.16
N PRO A 173 -16.61 -15.29 11.96
CA PRO A 173 -17.30 -14.94 10.73
C PRO A 173 -18.82 -15.05 10.86
N SER A 174 -19.56 -14.10 10.30
CA SER A 174 -21.02 -14.18 10.24
C SER A 174 -21.47 -15.23 9.23
N ASP A 175 -22.68 -15.76 9.39
CA ASP A 175 -23.28 -16.69 8.42
C ASP A 175 -23.27 -16.14 6.99
N ASP A 176 -23.45 -14.83 6.84
CA ASP A 176 -23.43 -14.18 5.52
C ASP A 176 -22.02 -14.11 4.94
N LEU A 177 -21.00 -13.82 5.76
CA LEU A 177 -19.61 -13.89 5.31
C LEU A 177 -19.23 -15.32 4.89
N MET A 178 -19.68 -16.32 5.66
CA MET A 178 -19.46 -17.73 5.32
C MET A 178 -20.11 -18.10 3.99
N LYS A 179 -21.38 -17.71 3.77
CA LYS A 179 -22.07 -17.93 2.48
C LYS A 179 -21.34 -17.26 1.32
N ILE A 180 -20.86 -16.03 1.51
CA ILE A 180 -20.09 -15.31 0.47
C ILE A 180 -18.78 -16.03 0.19
N SER A 181 -18.05 -16.44 1.23
CA SER A 181 -16.79 -17.19 1.10
C SER A 181 -17.00 -18.47 0.29
N ASP A 182 -18.01 -19.26 0.64
CA ASP A 182 -18.32 -20.52 -0.06
C ASP A 182 -18.81 -20.27 -1.49
N THR A 183 -19.52 -19.17 -1.74
CA THR A 183 -19.95 -18.77 -3.10
C THR A 183 -18.76 -18.43 -3.98
N ILE A 184 -17.79 -17.65 -3.46
CA ILE A 184 -16.55 -17.33 -4.16
C ILE A 184 -15.81 -18.63 -4.48
N ALA A 185 -15.58 -19.48 -3.46
CA ALA A 185 -14.90 -20.75 -3.63
C ALA A 185 -15.55 -21.65 -4.68
N GLY A 186 -16.89 -21.71 -4.71
CA GLY A 186 -17.65 -22.47 -5.71
C GLY A 186 -17.49 -21.94 -7.14
N GLN A 187 -17.22 -20.64 -7.32
CA GLN A 187 -17.01 -20.02 -8.63
C GLN A 187 -15.56 -20.12 -9.10
N THR A 188 -14.60 -20.10 -8.18
CA THR A 188 -13.17 -19.95 -8.49
C THR A 188 -12.33 -21.19 -8.18
N GLY A 189 -12.93 -22.25 -7.61
CA GLY A 189 -12.21 -23.46 -7.21
C GLY A 189 -11.43 -23.34 -5.90
N GLY A 190 -11.77 -22.36 -5.06
CA GLY A 190 -11.18 -22.18 -3.72
C GLY A 190 -11.69 -23.20 -2.70
N LYS A 191 -11.38 -22.98 -1.43
CA LYS A 191 -11.84 -23.83 -0.31
C LYS A 191 -13.09 -23.25 0.36
N THR A 192 -13.88 -24.13 0.96
CA THR A 192 -15.09 -23.77 1.73
C THR A 192 -14.86 -23.90 3.22
N GLY A 193 -15.58 -23.12 4.02
CA GLY A 193 -15.45 -23.12 5.48
C GLY A 193 -14.18 -22.42 5.98
N ILE A 194 -13.85 -22.67 7.25
CA ILE A 194 -12.61 -22.18 7.88
C ILE A 194 -11.54 -23.25 7.74
N THR A 195 -10.37 -22.89 7.23
CA THR A 195 -9.27 -23.84 6.97
C THR A 195 -8.01 -23.56 7.77
N ILE A 196 -7.92 -22.40 8.42
CA ILE A 196 -6.79 -22.04 9.29
C ILE A 196 -6.96 -22.56 10.72
N ASP A 197 -5.84 -22.71 11.44
CA ASP A 197 -5.82 -22.88 12.89
C ASP A 197 -6.21 -21.58 13.61
N THR A 198 -7.49 -21.40 13.90
CA THR A 198 -7.99 -20.20 14.59
C THR A 198 -7.34 -19.92 15.96
N SER A 199 -6.57 -20.85 16.55
CA SER A 199 -5.80 -20.60 17.78
C SER A 199 -4.39 -20.05 17.54
N ALA A 200 -3.85 -20.16 16.33
CA ALA A 200 -2.50 -19.71 16.02
C ALA A 200 -2.40 -18.17 15.92
N PRO A 201 -1.25 -17.57 16.26
CA PRO A 201 -1.04 -16.14 16.13
C PRO A 201 -1.02 -15.69 14.66
N PHE A 202 -1.45 -14.46 14.36
CA PHE A 202 -1.58 -13.97 12.98
C PHE A 202 -0.24 -13.98 12.23
N GLU A 203 0.86 -13.82 12.96
CA GLU A 203 2.22 -13.85 12.44
C GLU A 203 2.55 -15.18 11.74
N SER A 204 1.89 -16.28 12.13
CA SER A 204 2.05 -17.58 11.46
C SER A 204 1.46 -17.63 10.05
N TYR A 205 0.60 -16.66 9.71
CA TYR A 205 -0.06 -16.54 8.40
C TYR A 205 0.54 -15.46 7.51
N LEU A 206 1.48 -14.69 8.05
CA LEU A 206 2.25 -13.75 7.27
C LEU A 206 3.40 -14.53 6.64
N LYS A 207 3.60 -14.37 5.32
CA LYS A 207 4.92 -14.62 4.78
C LYS A 207 5.89 -13.67 5.44
N ASP A 208 7.11 -14.15 5.66
CA ASP A 208 8.23 -13.39 6.19
C ASP A 208 8.33 -12.05 5.42
N SER A 209 7.72 -10.99 5.96
CA SER A 209 7.74 -9.65 5.38
C SER A 209 9.16 -9.07 5.38
N ALA A 210 10.10 -9.78 6.04
CA ALA A 210 11.54 -9.61 5.93
C ALA A 210 12.08 -9.84 4.49
N ASN A 211 11.34 -10.54 3.62
CA ASN A 211 11.76 -10.87 2.25
C ASN A 211 11.06 -10.06 1.14
N GLU A 212 10.47 -8.88 1.43
CA GLU A 212 10.17 -7.93 0.33
C GLU A 212 11.39 -7.09 -0.12
N ASN A 213 12.55 -7.32 0.51
CA ASN A 213 13.89 -6.87 0.09
C ASN A 213 14.60 -7.89 -0.82
N VAL A 214 13.89 -8.59 -1.70
CA VAL A 214 14.56 -9.37 -2.76
C VAL A 214 15.12 -8.39 -3.79
N VAL A 215 16.38 -8.03 -3.61
CA VAL A 215 17.27 -7.72 -4.74
C VAL A 215 17.30 -8.99 -5.58
N VAL A 216 16.55 -9.02 -6.67
CA VAL A 216 16.66 -10.11 -7.65
C VAL A 216 18.05 -9.97 -8.27
N PRO A 217 18.95 -10.97 -8.14
CA PRO A 217 20.22 -10.94 -8.84
C PRO A 217 19.92 -10.94 -10.33
N VAL A 218 20.57 -10.04 -11.07
CA VAL A 218 20.55 -10.10 -12.53
C VAL A 218 21.29 -11.37 -12.92
N GLU A 219 20.56 -12.43 -13.23
CA GLU A 219 21.12 -13.55 -13.98
C GLU A 219 21.35 -13.08 -15.41
N ASP A 220 22.64 -13.04 -15.78
CA ASP A 220 23.10 -12.86 -17.15
C ASP A 220 22.52 -13.95 -18.05
N ALA A 221 21.94 -13.54 -19.18
CA ALA A 221 22.17 -14.12 -20.52
C ALA A 221 21.07 -13.69 -21.51
N PRO A 222 21.27 -13.79 -22.83
CA PRO A 222 22.51 -13.77 -23.63
C PRO A 222 22.70 -12.50 -24.47
#